data_AF-A0A1I3IUG7-F1
#
_entry.id   AF-A0A1I3IUG7-F1
#
_cell.length_a   1.000
_cell.length_b   1.000
_cell.length_c   1.000
_cell.angle_alpha   90.00
_cell.angle_beta   90.00
_cell.angle_gamma   90.00
#
_symmetry.space_group_name_H-M   'P 1'
#
loop_
_entity.id
_entity.type
_entity.pdbx_description
1 polymer ?
#
loop_
_entity_poly.entity_id
_entity_poly.type
_entity_poly.pdbx_seq_one_letter_code
_entity_poly.pdbx_strand_id
1 'polypeptide(L)'
;MDKWMYLLKHMNTLDKVPTFLDKRVFQLIFKISEVAKLRKEERMAYEASLKAKWDTQNAFDTARREGKEEAGYLFVKNLLFNTNFHDEKIAELASVSVNFVEKVRADLQKKDK
;
A
#
# COMPACT_ATOMS: atom_id res chain seq x y z
N MET A 1 24.75 24.70 34.30
CA MET A 1 24.46 23.27 34.03
C MET A 1 23.03 22.88 34.45
N ASP A 2 22.36 23.65 35.31
CA ASP A 2 21.12 23.23 36.01
C ASP A 2 19.84 23.19 35.17
N LYS A 3 19.74 24.00 34.10
CA LYS A 3 18.53 24.07 33.26
C LYS A 3 18.26 22.77 32.50
N TRP A 4 19.32 22.07 32.10
CA TRP A 4 19.23 20.78 31.41
C TRP A 4 18.74 19.68 32.36
N MET A 5 19.28 19.64 33.57
CA MET A 5 18.90 18.65 34.59
C MET A 5 17.45 18.84 35.04
N TYR A 6 17.02 20.10 35.19
CA TYR A 6 15.62 20.43 35.50
C TYR A 6 14.67 19.98 34.40
N LEU A 7 14.98 20.28 33.13
CA LEU A 7 14.17 19.86 32.00
C LEU A 7 13.99 18.34 31.99
N LEU A 8 15.10 17.59 31.99
CA LEU A 8 15.09 16.12 31.92
C LEU A 8 14.32 15.48 33.08
N LYS A 9 14.42 16.04 34.29
CA LYS A 9 13.71 15.53 35.49
C LYS A 9 12.20 15.77 35.45
N HIS A 10 11.74 16.81 34.74
CA HIS A 10 10.35 17.27 34.78
C HIS A 10 9.62 17.17 33.42
N MET A 11 10.21 16.55 32.39
CA MET A 11 9.61 16.45 31.04
C MET A 11 8.24 15.76 31.01
N ASN A 12 8.01 14.78 31.89
CA ASN A 12 6.73 14.07 31.95
C ASN A 12 5.62 14.89 32.63
N THR A 13 5.96 15.76 33.58
CA THR A 13 5.02 16.54 34.41
C THR A 13 4.78 17.97 33.95
N LEU A 14 5.62 18.51 33.07
CA LEU A 14 5.46 19.88 32.56
C LEU A 14 4.42 19.91 31.45
N ASP A 15 3.37 20.73 31.63
CA ASP A 15 2.34 21.05 30.62
C ASP A 15 2.63 22.34 29.86
N LYS A 16 3.49 23.20 30.39
CA LYS A 16 3.91 24.46 29.75
C LYS A 16 5.40 24.67 29.95
N VAL A 17 6.07 25.26 28.97
CA VAL A 17 7.48 25.62 29.06
C VAL A 17 7.63 26.77 30.07
N PRO A 18 8.36 26.58 31.18
CA PRO A 18 8.64 27.66 32.11
C PRO A 18 9.44 28.78 31.44
N THR A 19 9.18 30.03 31.80
CA THR A 19 9.82 31.22 31.18
C THR A 19 11.35 31.21 31.26
N PHE A 20 11.95 30.56 32.26
CA PHE A 20 13.41 30.43 32.37
C PHE A 20 14.03 29.40 31.40
N LEU A 21 13.18 28.56 30.77
CA LEU A 21 13.48 27.60 29.70
C LEU A 21 13.00 28.10 28.33
N ASP A 22 12.59 29.38 28.21
CA ASP A 22 12.12 29.98 26.95
C ASP A 22 13.27 30.30 25.98
N LYS A 23 14.03 29.27 25.62
CA LYS A 23 15.05 29.32 24.56
C LYS A 23 14.60 28.43 23.42
N ARG A 24 14.91 28.85 22.19
CA ARG A 24 14.60 28.13 20.95
C ARG A 24 14.94 26.63 20.98
N VAL A 25 16.07 26.25 21.57
CA VAL A 25 16.49 24.84 21.74
C VAL A 25 15.54 24.04 22.65
N PHE A 26 15.08 24.63 23.75
CA PHE A 26 14.18 23.94 24.69
C PHE A 26 12.76 23.84 24.17
N GLN A 27 12.29 24.84 23.42
CA GLN A 27 11.00 24.77 22.73
C GLN A 27 10.97 23.63 21.70
N LEU A 28 12.06 23.41 20.96
CA LEU A 28 12.15 22.30 20.00
C LEU A 28 12.08 20.94 20.70
N ILE A 29 12.81 20.78 21.80
CA ILE A 29 12.78 19.54 22.61
C ILE A 29 11.38 19.32 23.19
N PHE A 30 10.72 20.38 23.68
CA PHE A 30 9.37 20.27 24.23
C PHE A 30 8.36 19.84 23.16
N LYS A 31 8.42 20.45 21.97
CA LYS A 31 7.57 20.08 20.83
C LYS A 31 7.80 18.62 20.39
N ILE A 32 9.04 18.16 20.37
CA ILE A 32 9.37 16.76 20.07
C ILE A 32 8.84 15.85 21.19
N SER A 33 8.97 16.26 22.46
CA SER A 33 8.49 15.49 23.61
C SER A 33 6.97 15.44 23.72
N GLU A 34 6.25 16.47 23.28
CA GLU A 34 4.78 16.46 23.16
C GLU A 34 4.32 15.47 22.08
N VAL A 35 5.03 15.43 20.95
CA VAL A 35 4.81 14.43 19.90
C VAL A 35 5.19 13.03 20.37
N ALA A 36 6.23 12.88 21.18
CA ALA A 36 6.60 11.59 21.80
C ALA A 36 5.70 11.21 22.99
N LYS A 37 4.99 12.17 23.59
CA LYS A 37 3.91 12.00 24.58
C LYS A 37 2.59 11.60 23.93
N LEU A 38 2.47 11.59 22.60
CA LEU A 38 1.31 11.01 21.92
C LEU A 38 1.09 9.62 22.51
N ARG A 39 -0.10 9.42 23.08
CA ARG A 39 -0.35 8.21 23.87
C ARG A 39 -0.32 7.01 22.93
N LYS A 40 -0.03 5.83 23.49
CA LYS A 40 0.03 4.57 22.73
C LYS A 40 -1.20 4.41 21.83
N GLU A 41 -2.36 4.89 22.27
CA GLU A 41 -3.63 4.89 21.55
C GLU A 41 -3.60 5.72 20.26
N GLU A 42 -3.01 6.92 20.26
CA GLU A 42 -2.93 7.78 19.07
C GLU A 42 -1.98 7.19 18.03
N ARG A 43 -0.86 6.60 18.49
CA ARG A 43 0.05 5.86 17.63
C ARG A 43 -0.63 4.63 17.02
N MET A 44 -1.37 3.87 17.81
CA MET A 44 -2.14 2.71 17.33
C MET A 44 -3.23 3.13 16.34
N ALA A 45 -3.94 4.23 16.58
CA ALA A 45 -4.95 4.77 15.67
C ALA A 45 -4.32 5.24 14.34
N TYR A 46 -3.14 5.88 14.41
CA TYR A 46 -2.39 6.27 13.22
C TYR A 46 -1.93 5.06 12.40
N GLU A 47 -1.32 4.06 13.05
CA GLU A 47 -0.91 2.80 12.39
C GLU A 47 -2.11 2.06 11.79
N ALA A 48 -3.25 2.00 12.49
CA ALA A 48 -4.48 1.42 11.96
C ALA A 48 -5.01 2.18 10.73
N SER A 49 -4.93 3.51 10.73
CA SER A 49 -5.35 4.33 9.59
C SER A 49 -4.46 4.11 8.35
N LEU A 50 -3.15 3.97 8.56
CA LEU A 50 -2.20 3.65 7.48
C LEU A 50 -2.46 2.25 6.94
N LYS A 51 -2.66 1.28 7.83
CA LYS A 51 -2.99 -0.09 7.43
C LYS A 51 -4.27 -0.13 6.61
N ALA A 52 -5.35 0.53 7.05
CA ALA A 52 -6.60 0.58 6.31
C ALA A 52 -6.43 1.19 4.91
N LYS A 53 -5.60 2.22 4.76
CA LYS A 53 -5.27 2.81 3.45
C LYS A 53 -4.53 1.81 2.55
N TRP A 54 -3.53 1.12 3.07
CA TRP A 54 -2.78 0.12 2.30
C TRP A 54 -3.63 -1.09 1.93
N ASP A 55 -4.44 -1.60 2.86
CA ASP A 55 -5.36 -2.71 2.59
C ASP A 55 -6.34 -2.34 1.47
N THR A 56 -6.87 -1.11 1.51
CA THR A 56 -7.75 -0.57 0.47
C THR A 56 -7.05 -0.45 -0.88
N GLN A 57 -5.84 0.12 -0.91
CA GLN A 57 -5.05 0.26 -2.13
C GLN A 57 -4.70 -1.11 -2.74
N ASN A 58 -4.27 -2.06 -1.90
CA ASN A 58 -3.95 -3.41 -2.32
C ASN A 58 -5.17 -4.14 -2.89
N ALA A 59 -6.35 -3.95 -2.30
CA ALA A 59 -7.60 -4.49 -2.81
C ALA A 59 -7.93 -3.92 -4.19
N PHE A 60 -7.82 -2.59 -4.37
CA PHE A 60 -8.05 -1.95 -5.67
C PHE A 60 -7.04 -2.40 -6.74
N ASP A 61 -5.75 -2.49 -6.40
CA ASP A 61 -4.71 -2.92 -7.35
C ASP A 61 -4.88 -4.39 -7.74
N THR A 62 -5.31 -5.24 -6.80
CA THR A 62 -5.64 -6.64 -7.06
C THR A 62 -6.84 -6.75 -7.99
N ALA A 63 -7.95 -6.07 -7.68
CA ALA A 63 -9.15 -6.06 -8.52
C ALA A 63 -8.85 -5.53 -9.93
N ARG A 64 -8.00 -4.50 -10.05
CA ARG A 64 -7.59 -3.96 -11.35
C ARG A 64 -6.73 -4.94 -12.14
N ARG A 65 -5.82 -5.67 -11.49
CA ARG A 65 -4.98 -6.68 -12.14
C ARG A 65 -5.83 -7.85 -12.62
N GLU A 66 -6.67 -8.39 -11.74
CA GLU A 66 -7.60 -9.49 -12.05
C GLU A 66 -8.52 -9.11 -13.22
N GLY A 67 -9.12 -7.92 -13.20
CA GLY A 67 -9.97 -7.46 -14.29
C GLY A 67 -9.25 -7.35 -15.65
N LYS A 68 -7.96 -6.97 -15.66
CA LYS A 68 -7.16 -6.97 -16.90
C LYS A 68 -6.85 -8.39 -17.38
N GLU A 69 -6.52 -9.29 -16.46
CA GLU A 69 -6.23 -10.68 -16.79
C GLU A 69 -7.48 -11.40 -17.30
N GLU A 70 -8.64 -11.19 -16.68
CA GLU A 70 -9.93 -11.73 -17.12
C GLU A 70 -10.35 -11.19 -18.49
N ALA A 71 -10.20 -9.88 -18.71
CA ALA A 71 -10.49 -9.29 -20.01
C ALA A 71 -9.59 -9.86 -21.12
N GLY A 72 -8.29 -10.01 -20.84
CA GLY A 72 -7.34 -10.64 -21.75
C GLY A 72 -7.69 -12.11 -22.02
N TYR A 73 -8.02 -12.86 -20.97
CA TYR A 73 -8.45 -14.25 -21.09
C TYR A 73 -9.70 -14.38 -21.98
N LEU A 74 -10.72 -13.56 -21.74
CA LEU A 74 -11.97 -13.58 -22.50
C LEU A 74 -11.73 -13.21 -23.97
N PHE A 75 -10.88 -12.22 -24.22
CA PHE A 75 -10.53 -11.81 -25.57
C PHE A 75 -9.81 -12.91 -26.34
N VAL A 76 -8.79 -13.54 -25.73
CA VAL A 76 -8.09 -14.70 -26.31
C VAL A 76 -9.03 -15.88 -26.52
N LYS A 77 -9.89 -16.19 -25.54
CA LYS A 77 -10.92 -17.22 -25.67
C LYS A 77 -11.82 -16.97 -26.88
N ASN A 78 -12.32 -15.75 -27.04
CA ASN A 78 -13.17 -15.39 -28.17
C ASN A 78 -12.45 -15.52 -29.52
N LEU A 79 -11.16 -15.15 -29.59
CA LEU A 79 -10.36 -15.34 -30.80
C LEU A 79 -10.16 -16.81 -31.13
N LEU A 80 -9.84 -17.64 -30.13
CA LEU A 80 -9.65 -19.08 -30.32
C LEU A 80 -10.92 -19.81 -30.80
N PHE A 81 -12.11 -19.37 -30.37
CA PHE A 81 -13.38 -20.00 -30.76
C PHE A 81 -13.93 -19.49 -32.10
N ASN A 82 -13.73 -18.21 -32.43
CA ASN A 82 -14.38 -17.57 -33.57
C ASN A 82 -13.46 -17.38 -34.78
N THR A 83 -12.15 -17.64 -34.64
CA THR A 83 -11.17 -17.46 -35.71
C THR A 83 -10.27 -18.68 -35.85
N ASN A 84 -9.61 -18.81 -37.00
CA ASN A 84 -8.64 -19.88 -37.26
C ASN A 84 -7.19 -19.34 -37.27
N PHE A 85 -6.94 -18.28 -36.49
CA PHE A 85 -5.63 -17.66 -36.39
C PHE A 85 -4.64 -18.54 -35.64
N HIS A 86 -3.36 -18.44 -36.00
CA HIS A 86 -2.26 -19.05 -35.24
C HIS A 86 -2.00 -18.27 -33.96
N ASP A 87 -1.38 -18.94 -32.98
CA ASP A 87 -1.21 -18.38 -31.63
C ASP A 87 -0.34 -17.13 -31.61
N GLU A 88 0.63 -17.03 -32.51
CA GLU A 88 1.46 -15.85 -32.68
C GLU A 88 0.60 -14.63 -33.04
N LYS A 89 -0.38 -14.83 -33.94
CA LYS A 89 -1.26 -13.74 -34.36
C LYS A 89 -2.27 -13.37 -33.28
N ILE A 90 -2.77 -14.34 -32.54
CA ILE A 90 -3.68 -14.11 -31.40
C ILE A 90 -2.94 -13.34 -30.29
N ALA A 91 -1.71 -13.74 -29.99
CA ALA A 91 -0.84 -13.08 -29.01
C ALA A 91 -0.57 -11.62 -29.40
N GLU A 92 -0.26 -11.37 -30.67
CA GLU A 92 -0.07 -10.01 -31.22
C GLU A 92 -1.35 -9.17 -31.08
N LEU A 93 -2.51 -9.69 -31.52
CA LEU A 93 -3.79 -8.97 -31.47
C LEU A 93 -4.25 -8.67 -30.04
N ALA A 94 -4.04 -9.61 -29.12
CA ALA A 94 -4.41 -9.46 -27.72
C ALA A 94 -3.34 -8.71 -26.90
N SER A 95 -2.19 -8.38 -27.50
CA SER A 95 -1.03 -7.80 -26.81
C SER A 95 -0.59 -8.61 -25.58
N VAL A 96 -0.61 -9.94 -25.70
CA VAL A 96 -0.20 -10.90 -24.66
C VAL A 96 0.93 -11.79 -25.18
N SER A 97 1.55 -12.56 -24.28
CA SER A 97 2.56 -13.56 -24.69
C SER A 97 1.91 -14.78 -25.36
N VAL A 98 2.64 -15.43 -26.27
CA VAL A 98 2.21 -16.71 -26.88
C VAL A 98 1.95 -17.77 -25.81
N ASN A 99 2.82 -17.86 -24.80
CA ASN A 99 2.64 -18.75 -23.64
C ASN A 99 1.31 -18.54 -22.92
N PHE A 100 0.80 -17.31 -22.87
CA PHE A 100 -0.51 -17.03 -22.28
C PHE A 100 -1.63 -17.63 -23.14
N VAL A 101 -1.57 -17.49 -24.46
CA VAL A 101 -2.53 -18.08 -25.40
C VAL A 101 -2.55 -19.61 -25.28
N GLU A 102 -1.36 -20.24 -25.22
CA GLU A 102 -1.22 -21.68 -25.00
C GLU A 102 -1.85 -22.14 -23.68
N LYS A 103 -1.60 -21.38 -22.60
CA LYS A 103 -2.20 -21.65 -21.29
C LYS A 103 -3.73 -21.56 -21.35
N VAL A 104 -4.28 -20.52 -21.96
CA VAL A 104 -5.74 -20.37 -22.15
C VAL A 104 -6.31 -21.55 -22.92
N ARG A 105 -5.64 -21.97 -24.02
CA ARG A 105 -6.06 -23.14 -24.80
C ARG A 105 -6.05 -24.42 -23.95
N ALA A 106 -4.99 -24.67 -23.18
CA ALA A 106 -4.88 -25.84 -22.32
C ALA A 106 -5.97 -25.87 -21.24
N ASP A 107 -6.31 -24.72 -20.65
CA ASP A 107 -7.36 -24.61 -19.65
C ASP A 107 -8.76 -24.85 -20.25
N LEU A 108 -9.01 -24.44 -21.49
CA LEU A 108 -10.25 -24.75 -22.20
C LEU A 108 -10.39 -26.26 -22.48
N GLN A 109 -9.33 -26.91 -22.97
CA GLN A 109 -9.33 -28.35 -23.23
C GLN A 109 -9.53 -29.22 -21.97
N LYS A 110 -9.13 -28.73 -20.81
CA LYS A 110 -9.37 -29.39 -19.52
C LYS A 110 -10.81 -29.25 -19.03
N LYS A 111 -11.53 -28.21 -19.42
CA LYS A 111 -12.93 -27.97 -19.04
C LYS A 111 -13.94 -28.76 -19.89
N ASP A 112 -13.53 -29.14 -21.10
CA ASP A 112 -14.37 -29.92 -22.02
C ASP A 112 -14.24 -31.45 -21.83
N LYS A 113 -13.39 -31.90 -20.89
CA LYS A 113 -13.27 -33.30 -20.44
C LYS A 113 -13.99 -33.53 -19.12
#